data_AF-A0A0X8CI14-F1
#
_entry.id   AF-A0A0X8CI14-F1
#
_cell.length_a   1.000
_cell.length_b   1.000
_cell.length_c   1.000
_cell.angle_alpha   90.00
_cell.angle_beta   90.00
_cell.angle_gamma   90.00
#
_symmetry.space_group_name_H-M   'P 1'
#
loop_
_entity.id
_entity.type
_entity.pdbx_description
1 polymer ?
#
loop_
_entity_poly.entity_id
_entity_poly.type
_entity_poly.pdbx_seq_one_letter_code
_entity_poly.pdbx_strand_id
1 'polypeptide(L)' 'MTRAFFIIPFLLCASAASAQQQPGHDACARDVSRFCRAVMNNGDGAVLACLKQNRPRLSKGCDKVLTDHGQ' A
#
# COMPACT_ATOMS: atom_id res chain seq x y z
N MET A 1 15.80 46.96 -24.23
CA MET A 1 16.63 46.05 -25.05
C MET A 1 18.00 45.90 -24.38
N THR A 2 18.14 44.95 -23.45
CA THR A 2 19.38 44.33 -22.92
C THR A 2 18.94 43.36 -21.81
N ARG A 3 18.54 42.12 -22.14
CA ARG A 3 19.38 40.91 -21.99
C ARG A 3 20.22 40.89 -20.70
N ALA A 4 19.54 40.73 -19.56
CA ALA A 4 20.10 40.14 -18.35
C ALA A 4 19.17 39.01 -17.90
N PHE A 5 19.00 38.03 -18.79
CA PHE A 5 18.65 36.67 -18.43
C PHE A 5 19.83 36.08 -17.62
N PHE A 6 19.50 35.20 -16.66
CA PHE A 6 20.44 34.45 -15.80
C PHE A 6 21.10 35.39 -14.77
N ILE A 7 21.03 35.26 -13.45
CA ILE A 7 21.39 34.11 -12.59
C ILE A 7 20.81 34.36 -11.16
N ILE A 8 19.50 34.57 -11.00
CA ILE A 8 18.89 34.68 -9.65
C ILE A 8 17.50 34.03 -9.70
N PRO A 9 17.42 32.69 -9.71
CA PRO A 9 17.07 32.01 -8.46
C PRO A 9 17.70 30.61 -8.39
N PHE A 10 18.84 30.46 -7.71
CA PHE A 10 19.52 29.16 -7.55
C PHE A 10 19.23 28.50 -6.18
N LEU A 11 18.11 28.81 -5.52
CA LEU A 11 17.90 28.43 -4.11
C LEU A 11 16.55 27.80 -3.74
N LEU A 12 15.73 27.26 -4.67
CA LEU A 12 14.39 26.78 -4.29
C LEU A 12 13.88 25.46 -4.91
N CYS A 13 14.75 24.63 -5.50
CA CYS A 13 14.32 23.33 -6.02
C CYS A 13 15.18 22.17 -5.50
N ALA A 14 15.24 22.00 -4.18
CA ALA A 14 15.60 20.70 -3.61
C ALA A 14 14.38 19.78 -3.81
N SER A 15 14.36 19.08 -4.94
CA SER A 15 13.42 18.00 -5.22
C SER A 15 13.63 16.90 -4.19
N ALA A 16 12.91 16.96 -3.07
CA ALA A 16 12.69 15.78 -2.25
C ALA A 16 11.81 14.83 -3.08
N ALA A 17 12.44 13.98 -3.88
CA ALA A 17 11.80 12.79 -4.43
C ALA A 17 11.54 11.85 -3.24
N SER A 18 10.51 12.15 -2.46
CA SER A 18 9.93 11.18 -1.53
C SER A 18 9.24 10.12 -2.36
N ALA A 19 10.02 9.17 -2.87
CA ALA A 19 9.54 7.84 -3.21
C ALA A 19 9.16 7.11 -1.90
N GLN A 20 8.18 7.63 -1.17
CA GLN A 20 7.52 6.92 -0.09
C GLN A 20 6.60 5.90 -0.77
N GLN A 21 7.19 4.83 -1.29
CA GLN A 21 6.48 3.59 -1.55
C GLN A 21 5.97 3.13 -0.19
N GLN A 22 4.75 3.54 0.16
CA GLN A 22 4.15 3.32 1.46
C GLN A 22 3.70 1.85 1.52
N PRO A 23 4.46 0.90 2.10
CA PRO A 23 4.19 -0.53 1.96
C PRO A 23 3.05 -1.01 2.87
N GLY A 24 2.34 -0.08 3.53
CA GLY A 24 1.50 -0.37 4.68
C GLY A 24 0.02 -0.63 4.37
N HIS A 25 -0.52 -0.13 3.25
CA HIS A 25 -1.98 -0.18 3.04
C HIS A 25 -2.49 -1.53 2.52
N ASP A 26 -1.59 -2.43 2.11
CA ASP A 26 -1.96 -3.65 1.39
C ASP A 26 -1.21 -4.89 1.90
N ALA A 27 -0.94 -4.96 3.22
CA ALA A 27 -0.31 -6.13 3.83
C ALA A 27 -1.04 -7.44 3.46
N CYS A 28 -2.37 -7.38 3.31
CA CYS A 28 -3.20 -8.49 2.88
C CYS A 28 -3.43 -8.60 1.37
N ALA A 29 -3.16 -7.58 0.54
CA ALA A 29 -3.54 -7.61 -0.88
C ALA A 29 -2.91 -8.77 -1.66
N ARG A 30 -1.66 -9.11 -1.31
CA ARG A 30 -0.96 -10.25 -1.91
C ARG A 30 -1.62 -11.58 -1.54
N ASP A 31 -2.04 -11.72 -0.30
CA ASP A 31 -2.70 -12.93 0.20
C ASP A 31 -4.13 -13.03 -0.33
N VAL A 32 -4.87 -11.91 -0.39
CA VAL A 32 -6.20 -11.83 -1.01
C VAL A 32 -6.12 -12.26 -2.48
N SER A 33 -5.15 -11.74 -3.24
CA SER A 33 -4.97 -12.08 -4.65
C SER A 33 -4.58 -13.55 -4.88
N ARG A 34 -3.91 -14.19 -3.89
CA ARG A 34 -3.47 -15.59 -3.97
C ARG A 34 -4.53 -16.59 -3.52
N PHE A 35 -5.19 -16.31 -2.39
CA PHE A 35 -6.08 -17.26 -1.72
C PHE A 35 -7.56 -16.90 -1.88
N CYS A 36 -7.88 -15.61 -1.95
CA CYS A 36 -9.25 -15.11 -1.92
C CYS A 36 -9.72 -14.49 -3.22
N ARG A 37 -9.01 -14.72 -4.33
CA ARG A 37 -9.34 -14.14 -5.66
C ARG A 37 -10.76 -14.44 -6.12
N ALA A 38 -11.27 -15.62 -5.79
CA ALA A 38 -12.62 -16.05 -6.13
C ALA A 38 -13.71 -15.25 -5.41
N VAL A 39 -13.39 -14.64 -4.25
CA VAL A 39 -14.36 -13.90 -3.42
C VAL A 39 -14.15 -12.39 -3.43
N MET A 40 -13.16 -11.88 -4.16
CA MET A 40 -12.88 -10.44 -4.26
C MET A 40 -14.08 -9.62 -4.77
N ASN A 41 -14.85 -10.18 -5.70
CA ASN A 41 -16.04 -9.52 -6.25
C ASN A 41 -17.28 -9.61 -5.33
N ASN A 42 -17.20 -10.39 -4.25
CA ASN A 42 -18.30 -10.56 -3.29
C ASN A 42 -18.23 -9.51 -2.16
N GLY A 43 -17.26 -8.60 -2.21
CA GLY A 43 -17.08 -7.52 -1.24
C GLY A 43 -16.18 -7.87 -0.05
N ASP A 44 -15.89 -6.86 0.77
CA ASP A 44 -14.91 -6.94 1.86
C ASP A 44 -15.24 -7.99 2.92
N GLY A 45 -16.54 -8.19 3.21
CA GLY A 45 -16.98 -9.20 4.18
C GLY A 45 -16.64 -10.64 3.75
N ALA A 46 -16.78 -10.94 2.45
CA ALA A 46 -16.44 -12.25 1.90
C ALA A 46 -14.91 -12.44 1.85
N VAL A 47 -14.18 -11.38 1.50
CA VAL A 47 -12.71 -11.38 1.53
C VAL A 47 -12.21 -11.60 2.96
N LEU A 48 -12.76 -10.91 3.95
CA LEU A 48 -12.41 -11.07 5.36
C LEU A 48 -12.68 -12.49 5.86
N ALA A 49 -13.85 -13.07 5.53
CA ALA A 49 -14.15 -14.45 5.88
C ALA A 49 -13.15 -15.44 5.24
N CYS A 50 -12.80 -15.22 3.97
CA CYS A 50 -11.80 -16.03 3.28
C CYS A 50 -10.40 -15.90 3.91
N LEU A 51 -9.99 -14.70 4.31
CA LEU A 51 -8.73 -14.46 5.01
C LEU A 51 -8.73 -15.20 6.37
N LYS A 52 -9.83 -15.14 7.14
CA LYS A 52 -9.97 -15.89 8.40
C LYS A 52 -9.86 -17.40 8.21
N GLN A 53 -10.45 -17.95 7.15
CA GLN A 53 -10.34 -19.38 6.84
C GLN A 53 -8.93 -19.79 6.42
N ASN A 54 -8.21 -18.89 5.74
CA ASN A 54 -6.84 -19.13 5.27
C ASN A 54 -5.77 -18.59 6.21
N ARG A 55 -6.11 -18.16 7.43
CA ARG A 55 -5.19 -17.56 8.41
C ARG A 55 -3.82 -18.25 8.53
N PRO A 56 -3.72 -19.59 8.68
CA PRO A 56 -2.43 -20.26 8.80
C PRO A 56 -1.57 -20.22 7.51
N ARG A 57 -2.15 -19.83 6.38
CA ARG A 57 -1.49 -19.73 5.07
C ARG A 57 -1.18 -18.29 4.68
N LEU A 58 -1.68 -17.31 5.42
CA LEU A 58 -1.43 -15.89 5.15
C LEU A 58 0.01 -15.52 5.48
N SER A 59 0.47 -14.43 4.88
CA SER A 59 1.74 -13.82 5.26
C SER A 59 1.67 -13.29 6.70
N LYS A 60 2.83 -13.24 7.37
CA LYS A 60 2.94 -12.67 8.73
C LYS A 60 2.41 -11.23 8.82
N GLY A 61 2.53 -10.46 7.73
CA GLY A 61 2.01 -9.10 7.65
C GLY A 61 0.49 -9.08 7.70
N CYS A 62 -0.18 -9.89 6.87
CA CYS A 62 -1.63 -9.97 6.85
C CYS A 62 -2.20 -10.56 8.14
N ASP A 63 -1.60 -11.62 8.69
CA ASP A 63 -2.02 -12.22 9.96
C ASP A 63 -1.89 -11.22 11.13
N LYS A 64 -0.82 -10.43 11.15
CA LYS A 64 -0.66 -9.36 12.15
C LYS A 64 -1.75 -8.31 12.02
N VAL A 65 -2.11 -7.89 10.81
CA VAL A 65 -3.21 -6.93 10.57
C VAL A 65 -4.53 -7.51 11.06
N LEU A 66 -4.87 -8.76 10.71
CA LEU A 66 -6.08 -9.40 11.21
C LEU A 66 -6.11 -9.43 12.75
N THR A 67 -4.99 -9.76 13.39
CA THR A 67 -4.88 -9.83 14.84
C THR A 67 -4.97 -8.47 15.51
N ASP A 68 -4.35 -7.43 14.93
CA ASP A 68 -4.39 -6.04 15.41
C ASP A 68 -5.81 -5.47 15.38
N HIS A 69 -6.58 -5.82 14.35
CA HIS A 69 -7.99 -5.45 14.21
C HIS A 69 -8.97 -6.39 14.94
N GLY A 70 -8.48 -7.31 15.79
CA GLY A 70 -9.32 -8.21 16.58
C GLY A 70 -10.13 -9.21 15.76
N GLN A 71 -9.66 -9.56 14.57
CA GLN A 71 -10.33 -10.44 13.61
C GLN A 71 -10.07 -11.92 13.89
#